data_AF-A0A166WBY8-F1
#
_entry.id   AF-A0A166WBY8-F1
#
_cell.length_a   1.000
_cell.length_b   1.000
_cell.length_c   1.000
_cell.angle_alpha   90.00
_cell.angle_beta   90.00
_cell.angle_gamma   90.00
#
_symmetry.space_group_name_H-M   'P 1'
#
loop_
_entity.id
_entity.type
_entity.pdbx_description
1 polymer ?
#
loop_
_entity_poly.entity_id
_entity_poly.type
_entity_poly.pdbx_seq_one_letter_code
_entity_poly.pdbx_strand_id
1 'polypeptide(L)'
;MHLNAALAILAASKVALAAPAADEIQVNPALRLIKTSEADLGTWVTEEQKIENYVNKHIGFVDITDITDEEVLAVLSTPPESALEARQSVTYPTALSHVTEANSLIAKVSNTQPQSWLKTLTDFYNRYYRSTYGTQSATWLFNQVKSVAAANSAITVTQFTHTWSQPSIIAKIPGTSSNLVIVGAHFDSTGGSSTARGPGADDNGSGVVVILEALRVLANAGFKPKNTLEFHFYAGEEGGLLGSQAIFSNYKSAGKKVLGFVNQDMAGYSPSGKVSVYNDYVDTALSNYVRLVATQYTGSTPTSDTCGYGCSDHASARSNGFPAAYVCDEPIDTSSPYIHSPNDSYDTIQWPAVLRHSKFTVGFLVEASYL
;
A
#
# COMPACT_ATOMS: atom_id res chain seq x y z
N MET A 1 48.33 -64.50 -43.27
CA MET A 1 47.68 -65.48 -42.38
C MET A 1 48.41 -65.46 -41.05
N HIS A 2 48.03 -64.59 -40.11
CA HIS A 2 48.55 -64.67 -38.73
C HIS A 2 47.51 -64.21 -37.73
N LEU A 3 47.41 -65.01 -36.67
CA LEU A 3 46.39 -65.07 -35.64
C LEU A 3 46.41 -63.89 -34.66
N ASN A 4 45.21 -63.61 -34.15
CA ASN A 4 44.91 -62.76 -33.01
C ASN A 4 45.63 -63.19 -31.71
N ALA A 5 46.07 -62.20 -30.94
CA ALA A 5 46.29 -62.32 -29.50
C ALA A 5 45.54 -61.18 -28.81
N ALA A 6 44.69 -61.55 -27.85
CA ALA A 6 43.92 -60.64 -27.01
C ALA A 6 44.78 -60.13 -25.84
N LEU A 7 44.58 -58.86 -25.45
CA LEU A 7 44.93 -58.36 -24.13
C LEU A 7 43.88 -57.35 -23.69
N ALA A 8 43.29 -57.60 -22.52
CA ALA A 8 42.25 -56.79 -21.90
C ALA A 8 42.82 -55.50 -21.28
N ILE A 9 42.08 -54.40 -21.38
CA ILE A 9 42.31 -53.18 -20.61
C ILE A 9 41.00 -52.81 -19.88
N LEU A 10 41.10 -52.64 -18.57
CA LEU A 10 40.05 -52.26 -17.63
C LEU A 10 39.43 -50.90 -18.02
N ALA A 11 38.09 -50.84 -18.08
CA ALA A 11 37.33 -49.60 -18.08
C ALA A 11 36.85 -49.29 -16.66
N ALA A 12 37.34 -48.21 -16.07
CA ALA A 12 36.87 -47.69 -14.78
C ALA A 12 35.55 -46.93 -14.99
N SER A 13 34.46 -47.44 -14.44
CA SER A 13 33.15 -46.80 -14.39
C SER A 13 33.14 -45.70 -13.33
N LYS A 14 33.02 -44.43 -13.75
CA LYS A 14 32.69 -43.31 -12.85
C LYS A 14 31.20 -43.38 -12.50
N VAL A 15 30.90 -43.60 -11.23
CA VAL A 15 29.55 -43.40 -10.68
C VAL A 15 29.31 -41.89 -10.62
N ALA A 16 28.43 -41.39 -11.49
CA ALA A 16 27.89 -40.05 -11.35
C ALA A 16 26.79 -40.09 -10.28
N LEU A 17 27.00 -39.40 -9.15
CA LEU A 17 25.89 -39.08 -8.25
C LEU A 17 25.00 -38.06 -8.96
N ALA A 18 23.78 -38.48 -9.32
CA ALA A 18 22.74 -37.57 -9.74
C ALA A 18 22.33 -36.69 -8.55
N ALA A 19 22.32 -35.38 -8.73
CA ALA A 19 21.66 -34.46 -7.81
C ALA A 19 20.15 -34.81 -7.78
N PRO A 20 19.48 -34.73 -6.61
CA PRO A 20 18.05 -34.93 -6.56
C PRO A 20 17.38 -33.85 -7.41
N ALA A 21 16.48 -34.28 -8.30
CA ALA A 21 15.63 -33.37 -9.05
C ALA A 21 14.88 -32.48 -8.05
N ALA A 22 14.91 -31.17 -8.30
CA ALA A 22 14.00 -30.25 -7.61
C ALA A 22 12.59 -30.71 -7.96
N ASP A 23 11.83 -31.21 -6.97
CA ASP A 23 10.41 -31.43 -7.14
C ASP A 23 9.79 -30.09 -7.54
N GLU A 24 9.29 -30.00 -8.77
CA GLU A 24 8.39 -28.92 -9.17
C GLU A 24 7.19 -28.99 -8.23
N ILE A 25 7.13 -28.05 -7.28
CA ILE A 25 5.93 -27.85 -6.47
C ILE A 25 4.80 -27.56 -7.46
N GLN A 26 3.91 -28.53 -7.69
CA GLN A 26 2.67 -28.29 -8.41
C GLN A 26 1.84 -27.33 -7.56
N VAL A 27 1.92 -26.03 -7.89
CA VAL A 27 1.08 -25.01 -7.30
C VAL A 27 -0.35 -25.29 -7.71
N ASN A 28 -1.19 -25.72 -6.77
CA ASN A 28 -2.62 -25.81 -6.98
C ASN A 28 -3.16 -24.37 -7.09
N PRO A 29 -3.76 -23.96 -8.23
CA PRO A 29 -4.21 -22.59 -8.45
C PRO A 29 -5.32 -22.13 -7.49
N ALA A 30 -5.89 -23.03 -6.70
CA ALA A 30 -6.85 -22.72 -5.64
C ALA A 30 -6.20 -22.38 -4.28
N LEU A 31 -4.89 -22.60 -4.12
CA LEU A 31 -4.17 -22.31 -2.89
C LEU A 31 -3.50 -20.93 -2.93
N ARG A 32 -3.36 -20.33 -1.76
CA ARG A 32 -2.67 -19.07 -1.51
C ARG A 32 -1.50 -19.29 -0.57
N LEU A 33 -0.34 -18.71 -0.86
CA LEU A 33 0.84 -18.74 -0.01
C LEU A 33 0.86 -17.52 0.91
N ILE A 34 0.65 -17.75 2.20
CA ILE A 34 0.43 -16.69 3.19
C ILE A 34 1.61 -16.61 4.15
N LYS A 35 2.11 -15.39 4.42
CA LYS A 35 3.15 -15.10 5.41
C LYS A 35 2.62 -14.16 6.48
N THR A 36 3.08 -14.35 7.71
CA THR A 36 2.75 -13.51 8.88
C THR A 36 3.91 -12.65 9.37
N SER A 37 5.13 -12.88 8.87
CA SER A 37 6.32 -12.08 9.13
C SER A 37 7.42 -12.38 8.11
N GLU A 38 8.52 -11.61 8.10
CA GLU A 38 9.71 -11.92 7.30
C GLU A 38 10.35 -13.27 7.68
N ALA A 39 10.23 -13.70 8.95
CA ALA A 39 10.80 -14.96 9.42
C ALA A 39 9.93 -16.19 9.09
N ASP A 40 8.65 -15.98 8.81
CA ASP A 40 7.70 -17.02 8.41
C ASP A 40 8.05 -17.55 7.01
N LEU A 41 8.19 -18.86 6.83
CA LEU A 41 8.48 -19.44 5.50
C LEU A 41 7.26 -19.38 4.56
N GLY A 42 6.08 -19.15 5.11
CA GLY A 42 4.82 -19.13 4.39
C GLY A 42 4.10 -20.47 4.45
N THR A 43 2.77 -20.40 4.46
CA THR A 43 1.89 -21.57 4.50
C THR A 43 0.92 -21.53 3.32
N TRP A 44 0.83 -22.64 2.57
CA TRP A 44 -0.19 -22.81 1.54
C TRP A 44 -1.55 -23.11 2.18
N VAL A 45 -2.54 -22.28 1.90
CA VAL A 45 -3.90 -22.40 2.44
C VAL A 45 -4.94 -22.19 1.34
N THR A 46 -6.14 -22.75 1.50
CA THR A 46 -7.30 -22.33 0.69
C THR A 46 -7.78 -20.94 1.13
N GLU A 47 -8.62 -20.28 0.33
CA GLU A 47 -9.28 -19.02 0.76
C GLU A 47 -10.10 -19.20 2.04
N GLU A 48 -10.78 -20.33 2.21
CA GLU A 48 -11.53 -20.66 3.44
C GLU A 48 -10.59 -20.73 4.65
N GLN A 49 -9.48 -21.46 4.51
CA GLN A 49 -8.46 -21.57 5.55
C GLN A 49 -7.78 -20.23 5.81
N LYS A 50 -7.64 -19.36 4.81
CA LYS A 50 -7.11 -18.01 5.00
C LYS A 50 -8.00 -17.20 5.94
N ILE A 51 -9.31 -17.28 5.75
CA ILE A 51 -10.29 -16.62 6.61
C ILE A 51 -10.26 -17.23 8.03
N GLU A 52 -10.31 -18.56 8.14
CA GLU A 52 -10.34 -19.26 9.43
C GLU A 52 -9.06 -19.09 10.26
N ASN A 53 -7.90 -19.14 9.61
CA ASN A 53 -6.61 -19.16 10.29
C ASN A 53 -6.06 -17.77 10.59
N TYR A 54 -6.40 -16.76 9.79
CA TYR A 54 -5.82 -15.42 9.92
C TYR A 54 -6.87 -14.36 10.19
N VAL A 55 -7.84 -14.17 9.29
CA VAL A 55 -8.86 -13.10 9.40
C VAL A 55 -9.68 -13.23 10.69
N ASN A 56 -10.29 -14.40 10.94
CA ASN A 56 -11.12 -14.65 12.12
C ASN A 56 -10.33 -14.62 13.44
N LYS A 57 -9.00 -14.74 13.37
CA LYS A 57 -8.11 -14.71 14.53
C LYS A 57 -7.42 -13.37 14.71
N HIS A 58 -7.72 -12.39 13.86
CA HIS A 58 -7.06 -11.08 13.85
C HIS A 58 -5.53 -11.19 13.74
N ILE A 59 -5.06 -12.14 12.92
CA ILE A 59 -3.63 -12.31 12.63
C ILE A 59 -3.34 -11.63 11.30
N GLY A 60 -2.43 -10.66 11.33
CA GLY A 60 -1.93 -9.97 10.16
C GLY A 60 -1.20 -10.90 9.19
N PHE A 61 -1.40 -10.70 7.89
CA PHE A 61 -0.78 -11.52 6.86
C PHE A 61 -0.55 -10.78 5.54
N VAL A 62 0.38 -11.30 4.74
CA VAL A 62 0.59 -10.92 3.34
C VAL A 62 0.40 -12.16 2.47
N ASP A 63 -0.27 -11.99 1.34
CA ASP A 63 -0.47 -13.03 0.35
C ASP A 63 0.57 -12.87 -0.77
N ILE A 64 1.56 -13.78 -0.79
CA ILE A 64 2.71 -13.71 -1.69
C ILE A 64 2.58 -14.66 -2.89
N THR A 65 1.39 -15.25 -3.09
CA THR A 65 1.13 -16.31 -4.08
C THR A 65 1.58 -15.94 -5.48
N ASP A 66 1.31 -14.69 -5.85
CA ASP A 66 1.45 -14.21 -7.23
C ASP A 66 2.78 -13.45 -7.44
N ILE A 67 3.66 -13.38 -6.44
CA ILE A 67 4.98 -12.75 -6.55
C ILE A 67 5.96 -13.73 -7.18
N THR A 68 6.45 -13.40 -8.38
CA THR A 68 7.45 -14.20 -9.10
C THR A 68 8.85 -13.59 -9.07
N ASP A 69 8.98 -12.34 -8.63
CA ASP A 69 10.27 -11.64 -8.58
C ASP A 69 11.08 -12.15 -7.37
N GLU A 70 12.16 -12.88 -7.65
CA GLU A 70 13.02 -13.48 -6.62
C GLU A 70 13.62 -12.44 -5.66
N GLU A 71 13.90 -11.23 -6.15
CA GLU A 71 14.47 -10.17 -5.35
C GLU A 71 13.43 -9.57 -4.39
N VAL A 72 12.15 -9.55 -4.79
CA VAL A 72 11.01 -9.17 -3.93
C VAL A 72 10.76 -10.27 -2.89
N LEU A 73 10.73 -11.54 -3.30
CA LEU A 73 10.57 -12.68 -2.39
C LEU A 73 11.69 -12.77 -1.34
N ALA A 74 12.92 -12.44 -1.75
CA ALA A 74 14.07 -12.36 -0.86
C ALA A 74 13.99 -11.20 0.12
N VAL A 75 13.28 -10.11 -0.19
CA VAL A 75 13.02 -9.01 0.76
C VAL A 75 11.89 -9.36 1.72
N LEU A 76 10.86 -10.05 1.24
CA LEU A 76 9.74 -10.52 2.08
C LEU A 76 10.14 -11.65 3.03
N SER A 77 11.40 -12.08 2.99
CA SER A 77 11.99 -13.08 3.88
C SER A 77 13.22 -12.45 4.53
N THR A 78 13.44 -12.63 5.84
CA THR A 78 14.41 -11.84 6.66
C THR A 78 15.66 -11.38 5.89
N PRO A 79 15.63 -10.19 5.27
CA PRO A 79 16.74 -9.73 4.45
C PRO A 79 17.79 -9.11 5.38
N PRO A 80 19.09 -9.20 5.05
CA PRO A 80 20.07 -8.37 5.73
C PRO A 80 19.71 -6.89 5.51
N GLU A 81 19.70 -6.10 6.59
CA GLU A 81 19.29 -4.67 6.60
C GLU A 81 19.98 -3.84 5.51
N SER A 82 21.24 -4.15 5.21
CA SER A 82 22.04 -3.53 4.15
C SER A 82 21.56 -3.81 2.71
N ALA A 83 20.81 -4.89 2.47
CA ALA A 83 20.28 -5.22 1.14
C ALA A 83 19.05 -4.37 0.76
N LEU A 84 18.37 -3.80 1.75
CA LEU A 84 17.22 -2.93 1.57
C LEU A 84 17.63 -1.47 1.36
N GLU A 85 18.57 -0.96 2.17
CA GLU A 85 19.04 0.43 2.10
C GLU A 85 19.74 0.78 0.78
N ALA A 86 20.25 -0.21 0.05
CA ALA A 86 20.95 -0.01 -1.22
C ALA A 86 20.02 0.23 -2.44
N ARG A 87 18.70 0.04 -2.30
CA ARG A 87 17.76 0.10 -3.43
C ARG A 87 17.09 1.48 -3.51
N GLN A 88 17.35 2.20 -4.60
CA GLN A 88 16.79 3.52 -4.90
C GLN A 88 16.91 4.55 -3.76
N SER A 89 18.09 4.66 -3.14
CA SER A 89 18.31 5.63 -2.05
C SER A 89 17.95 7.06 -2.47
N VAL A 90 17.03 7.69 -1.74
CA VAL A 90 16.65 9.09 -1.90
C VAL A 90 17.18 9.88 -0.71
N THR A 91 17.78 11.05 -0.97
CA THR A 91 18.17 11.96 0.11
C THR A 91 17.04 12.93 0.39
N TYR A 92 16.51 12.88 1.61
CA TYR A 92 15.44 13.79 2.03
C TYR A 92 15.99 15.02 2.76
N PRO A 93 15.40 16.21 2.55
CA PRO A 93 15.76 17.41 3.30
C PRO A 93 15.53 17.26 4.80
N THR A 94 16.39 17.87 5.60
CA THR A 94 16.24 17.97 7.07
C THR A 94 15.43 19.20 7.51
N ALA A 95 15.04 20.05 6.55
CA ALA A 95 14.21 21.23 6.75
C ALA A 95 13.23 21.39 5.59
N LEU A 96 12.08 22.00 5.86
CA LEU A 96 11.02 22.24 4.88
C LEU A 96 11.19 23.62 4.22
N SER A 97 11.09 23.69 2.90
CA SER A 97 11.37 24.91 2.12
C SER A 97 10.14 25.52 1.47
N HIS A 98 9.02 24.80 1.43
CA HIS A 98 7.79 25.22 0.72
C HIS A 98 6.62 25.50 1.66
N VAL A 99 6.92 25.83 2.93
CA VAL A 99 5.93 26.03 4.00
C VAL A 99 4.85 27.05 3.67
N THR A 100 5.21 28.17 3.07
CA THR A 100 4.23 29.21 2.68
C THR A 100 3.27 28.71 1.60
N GLU A 101 3.80 28.02 0.57
CA GLU A 101 3.00 27.44 -0.51
C GLU A 101 2.07 26.34 0.03
N ALA A 102 2.62 25.42 0.83
CA ALA A 102 1.87 24.35 1.48
C ALA A 102 0.75 24.91 2.34
N ASN A 103 1.02 25.89 3.21
CA ASN A 103 0.01 26.50 4.07
C ASN A 103 -1.12 27.18 3.27
N SER A 104 -0.81 27.78 2.12
CA SER A 104 -1.83 28.39 1.26
C SER A 104 -2.81 27.37 0.67
N LEU A 105 -2.35 26.14 0.42
CA LEU A 105 -3.15 25.03 -0.06
C LEU A 105 -3.87 24.32 1.08
N ILE A 106 -3.19 24.10 2.20
CA ILE A 106 -3.73 23.55 3.45
C ILE A 106 -4.92 24.38 3.94
N ALA A 107 -4.90 25.70 3.78
CA ALA A 107 -6.01 26.58 4.13
C ALA A 107 -7.31 26.29 3.35
N LYS A 108 -7.23 25.54 2.23
CA LYS A 108 -8.37 25.13 1.40
C LYS A 108 -8.90 23.73 1.73
N VAL A 109 -8.25 23.02 2.64
CA VAL A 109 -8.68 21.69 3.11
C VAL A 109 -9.94 21.83 3.96
N SER A 110 -10.93 20.97 3.71
CA SER A 110 -12.18 20.92 4.47
C SER A 110 -12.71 19.49 4.58
N ASN A 111 -13.49 19.22 5.63
CA ASN A 111 -14.21 17.95 5.78
C ASN A 111 -15.53 17.89 5.01
N THR A 112 -16.00 19.00 4.42
CA THR A 112 -17.32 19.03 3.76
C THR A 112 -17.49 17.96 2.69
N GLN A 113 -16.51 17.81 1.80
CA GLN A 113 -16.54 16.79 0.75
C GLN A 113 -16.20 15.40 1.29
N PRO A 114 -15.13 15.22 2.11
CA PRO A 114 -14.86 13.97 2.81
C PRO A 114 -16.06 13.35 3.53
N GLN A 115 -16.88 14.15 4.22
CA GLN A 115 -18.11 13.71 4.88
C GLN A 115 -19.09 13.05 3.90
N SER A 116 -19.34 13.69 2.77
CA SER A 116 -20.25 13.16 1.74
C SER A 116 -19.70 11.89 1.07
N TRP A 117 -18.41 11.90 0.73
CA TRP A 117 -17.75 10.76 0.09
C TRP A 117 -17.70 9.54 1.01
N LEU A 118 -17.32 9.74 2.28
CA LEU A 118 -17.23 8.66 3.25
C LEU A 118 -18.60 8.08 3.56
N LYS A 119 -19.64 8.94 3.65
CA LYS A 119 -21.02 8.47 3.80
C LYS A 119 -21.42 7.53 2.66
N THR A 120 -21.03 7.86 1.42
CA THR A 120 -21.33 7.01 0.27
C THR A 120 -20.53 5.70 0.29
N LEU A 121 -19.24 5.75 0.63
CA LEU A 121 -18.39 4.56 0.75
C LEU A 121 -18.91 3.57 1.80
N THR A 122 -19.44 4.09 2.92
CA THR A 122 -19.96 3.31 4.05
C THR A 122 -21.40 2.83 3.84
N ASP A 123 -22.10 3.31 2.81
CA ASP A 123 -23.44 2.85 2.41
C ASP A 123 -23.41 1.58 1.55
N PHE A 124 -22.28 1.26 0.92
CA PHE A 124 -22.07 -0.06 0.34
C PHE A 124 -22.07 -1.12 1.46
N TYR A 125 -22.71 -2.27 1.22
CA TYR A 125 -22.82 -3.31 2.24
C TYR A 125 -21.44 -3.80 2.72
N ASN A 126 -20.52 -3.99 1.78
CA ASN A 126 -19.08 -4.04 1.99
C ASN A 126 -18.38 -3.53 0.72
N ARG A 127 -17.05 -3.42 0.75
CA ARG A 127 -16.25 -3.13 -0.44
C ARG A 127 -15.25 -4.24 -0.73
N TYR A 128 -15.56 -5.46 -0.28
CA TYR A 128 -14.71 -6.63 -0.43
C TYR A 128 -14.30 -6.85 -1.89
N TYR A 129 -13.02 -7.06 -2.15
CA TYR A 129 -12.43 -6.96 -3.49
C TYR A 129 -12.99 -7.95 -4.53
N ARG A 130 -13.53 -9.10 -4.10
CA ARG A 130 -14.19 -10.08 -4.98
C ARG A 130 -15.71 -9.96 -5.03
N SER A 131 -16.31 -9.07 -4.23
CA SER A 131 -17.76 -8.93 -4.16
C SER A 131 -18.30 -8.05 -5.29
N THR A 132 -19.60 -8.21 -5.57
CA THR A 132 -20.32 -7.32 -6.48
C THR A 132 -20.34 -5.89 -5.92
N TYR A 133 -20.44 -5.72 -4.60
CA TYR A 133 -20.35 -4.42 -3.94
C TYR A 133 -18.97 -3.78 -4.09
N GLY A 134 -17.88 -4.55 -4.00
CA GLY A 134 -16.53 -4.06 -4.27
C GLY A 134 -16.35 -3.54 -5.70
N THR A 135 -16.99 -4.19 -6.67
CA THR A 135 -16.99 -3.74 -8.08
C THR A 135 -17.81 -2.45 -8.26
N GLN A 136 -18.96 -2.35 -7.57
CA GLN A 136 -19.81 -1.16 -7.59
C GLN A 136 -19.13 0.03 -6.91
N SER A 137 -18.48 -0.19 -5.77
CA SER A 137 -17.75 0.85 -5.03
C SER A 137 -16.55 1.36 -5.83
N ALA A 138 -15.83 0.49 -6.54
CA ALA A 138 -14.76 0.90 -7.45
C ALA A 138 -15.26 1.76 -8.60
N THR A 139 -16.40 1.39 -9.19
CA THR A 139 -17.03 2.18 -10.26
C THR A 139 -17.43 3.57 -9.76
N TRP A 140 -18.03 3.64 -8.57
CA TRP A 140 -18.36 4.90 -7.94
C TRP A 140 -17.12 5.74 -7.65
N LEU A 141 -16.10 5.15 -7.02
CA LEU A 141 -14.87 5.85 -6.64
C LEU A 141 -14.13 6.36 -7.88
N PHE A 142 -14.03 5.56 -8.94
CA PHE A 142 -13.42 6.00 -10.19
C PHE A 142 -14.10 7.24 -10.77
N ASN A 143 -15.44 7.26 -10.77
CA ASN A 143 -16.21 8.42 -11.23
C ASN A 143 -16.01 9.63 -10.30
N GLN A 144 -15.94 9.40 -8.98
CA GLN A 144 -15.72 10.46 -8.01
C GLN A 144 -14.32 11.08 -8.16
N VAL A 145 -13.27 10.25 -8.31
CA VAL A 145 -11.90 10.69 -8.57
C VAL A 145 -11.82 11.47 -9.89
N LYS A 146 -12.48 11.00 -10.95
CA LYS A 146 -12.58 11.75 -12.22
C LYS A 146 -13.27 13.10 -12.07
N SER A 147 -14.36 13.16 -11.31
CA SER A 147 -15.10 14.39 -11.05
C SER A 147 -14.22 15.42 -10.33
N VAL A 148 -13.48 14.99 -9.31
CA VAL A 148 -12.52 15.83 -8.58
C VAL A 148 -11.37 16.29 -9.49
N ALA A 149 -10.79 15.36 -10.26
CA ALA A 149 -9.69 15.64 -11.18
C ALA A 149 -10.07 16.61 -12.30
N ALA A 150 -11.33 16.63 -12.74
CA ALA A 150 -11.81 17.48 -13.84
C ALA A 150 -11.63 18.99 -13.59
N ALA A 151 -11.39 19.42 -12.35
CA ALA A 151 -11.03 20.81 -12.03
C ALA A 151 -9.70 21.25 -12.69
N ASN A 152 -8.84 20.30 -13.09
CA ASN A 152 -7.60 20.57 -13.81
C ASN A 152 -7.44 19.56 -14.95
N SER A 153 -7.53 20.04 -16.20
CA SER A 153 -7.48 19.20 -17.40
C SER A 153 -6.15 18.49 -17.64
N ALA A 154 -5.08 18.86 -16.93
CA ALA A 154 -3.81 18.15 -16.97
C ALA A 154 -3.83 16.84 -16.16
N ILE A 155 -4.78 16.67 -15.23
CA ILE A 155 -4.86 15.50 -14.37
C ILE A 155 -5.47 14.34 -15.16
N THR A 156 -4.83 13.17 -15.08
CA THR A 156 -5.33 11.94 -15.68
C THR A 156 -5.78 10.96 -14.60
N VAL A 157 -6.83 10.19 -14.88
CA VAL A 157 -7.34 9.14 -13.97
C VAL A 157 -7.48 7.85 -14.74
N THR A 158 -6.87 6.78 -14.23
CA THR A 158 -6.80 5.47 -14.88
C THR A 158 -7.17 4.36 -13.91
N GLN A 159 -7.65 3.24 -14.44
CA GLN A 159 -7.85 2.01 -13.67
C GLN A 159 -6.68 1.06 -13.95
N PHE A 160 -6.19 0.40 -12.90
CA PHE A 160 -5.28 -0.72 -12.99
C PHE A 160 -6.08 -2.00 -12.77
N THR A 161 -6.14 -2.86 -13.80
CA THR A 161 -6.94 -4.09 -13.80
C THR A 161 -6.17 -5.23 -13.14
N HIS A 162 -6.89 -6.05 -12.38
CA HIS A 162 -6.36 -7.23 -11.69
C HIS A 162 -7.01 -8.52 -12.23
N THR A 163 -6.63 -9.66 -11.67
CA THR A 163 -7.27 -10.96 -11.97
C THR A 163 -8.66 -11.10 -11.35
N TRP A 164 -9.07 -10.17 -10.49
CA TRP A 164 -10.42 -10.00 -9.94
C TRP A 164 -11.09 -8.72 -10.45
N SER A 165 -12.38 -8.55 -10.17
CA SER A 165 -13.23 -7.53 -10.81
C SER A 165 -13.06 -6.10 -10.28
N GLN A 166 -12.59 -5.91 -9.04
CA GLN A 166 -12.34 -4.60 -8.45
C GLN A 166 -10.98 -4.04 -8.90
N PRO A 167 -10.91 -3.02 -9.77
CA PRO A 167 -9.64 -2.42 -10.16
C PRO A 167 -9.10 -1.47 -9.09
N SER A 168 -7.79 -1.26 -9.07
CA SER A 168 -7.20 -0.09 -8.39
C SER A 168 -7.36 1.16 -9.26
N ILE A 169 -7.36 2.35 -8.66
CA ILE A 169 -7.49 3.63 -9.37
C ILE A 169 -6.25 4.48 -9.12
N ILE A 170 -5.73 5.11 -10.17
CA ILE A 170 -4.58 6.00 -10.09
C ILE A 170 -4.97 7.35 -10.72
N ALA A 171 -4.93 8.41 -9.93
CA ALA A 171 -4.97 9.78 -10.42
C ALA A 171 -3.56 10.38 -10.45
N LYS A 172 -3.22 11.12 -11.50
CA LYS A 172 -1.88 11.65 -11.73
C LYS A 172 -1.92 13.13 -12.07
N ILE A 173 -1.21 13.93 -11.29
CA ILE A 173 -0.92 15.34 -11.58
C ILE A 173 0.48 15.40 -12.20
N PRO A 174 0.62 15.74 -13.49
CA PRO A 174 1.92 15.75 -14.16
C PRO A 174 2.82 16.84 -13.59
N GLY A 175 4.07 16.47 -13.30
CA GLY A 175 5.14 17.41 -12.99
C GLY A 175 6.03 17.71 -14.21
N THR A 176 7.04 18.56 -14.02
CA THR A 176 8.08 18.78 -15.03
C THR A 176 9.08 17.62 -15.12
N SER A 177 9.19 16.83 -14.05
CA SER A 177 9.93 15.57 -13.96
C SER A 177 8.97 14.37 -13.92
N SER A 178 9.40 13.25 -14.51
CA SER A 178 8.69 11.97 -14.46
C SER A 178 8.94 11.17 -13.17
N ASN A 179 9.77 11.66 -12.25
CA ASN A 179 9.92 11.07 -10.93
C ASN A 179 8.57 11.13 -10.19
N LEU A 180 8.28 10.11 -9.39
CA LEU A 180 6.98 9.95 -8.74
C LEU A 180 7.06 10.24 -7.25
N VAL A 181 6.12 11.04 -6.75
CA VAL A 181 5.76 11.10 -5.33
C VAL A 181 4.34 10.59 -5.21
N ILE A 182 4.14 9.60 -4.35
CA ILE A 182 2.89 8.84 -4.30
C ILE A 182 2.27 8.97 -2.92
N VAL A 183 0.96 9.21 -2.88
CA VAL A 183 0.14 8.94 -1.69
C VAL A 183 -0.89 7.88 -2.05
N GLY A 184 -1.25 7.04 -1.09
CA GLY A 184 -2.23 5.99 -1.36
C GLY A 184 -2.99 5.54 -0.14
N ALA A 185 -4.11 4.88 -0.40
CA ALA A 185 -5.00 4.27 0.57
C ALA A 185 -5.72 3.11 -0.15
N HIS A 186 -5.97 2.00 0.52
CA HIS A 186 -6.86 0.99 -0.04
C HIS A 186 -8.32 1.41 0.15
N PHE A 187 -9.19 0.96 -0.75
CA PHE A 187 -10.62 1.30 -0.70
C PHE A 187 -11.52 0.08 -0.59
N ASP A 188 -10.98 -1.14 -0.60
CA ASP A 188 -11.76 -2.30 -0.18
C ASP A 188 -12.07 -2.25 1.33
N SER A 189 -12.88 -3.19 1.77
CA SER A 189 -13.19 -3.35 3.20
C SER A 189 -13.66 -4.78 3.47
N THR A 190 -13.42 -5.24 4.69
CA THR A 190 -13.94 -6.49 5.20
C THR A 190 -14.87 -6.30 6.40
N GLY A 191 -15.76 -7.27 6.61
CA GLY A 191 -16.52 -7.43 7.87
C GLY A 191 -16.11 -8.69 8.63
N GLY A 192 -14.92 -9.21 8.36
CA GLY A 192 -14.43 -10.51 8.83
C GLY A 192 -14.69 -11.67 7.87
N SER A 193 -15.49 -11.48 6.82
CA SER A 193 -15.66 -12.43 5.71
C SER A 193 -16.14 -11.74 4.44
N SER A 194 -16.08 -12.46 3.32
CA SER A 194 -16.51 -11.96 2.00
C SER A 194 -17.99 -11.56 1.92
N THR A 195 -18.83 -12.10 2.81
CA THR A 195 -20.28 -11.87 2.85
C THR A 195 -20.73 -11.05 4.05
N ALA A 196 -19.83 -10.70 4.96
CA ALA A 196 -20.16 -9.89 6.12
C ALA A 196 -20.37 -8.41 5.72
N ARG A 197 -21.19 -7.70 6.50
CA ARG A 197 -21.30 -6.24 6.38
C ARG A 197 -20.01 -5.62 6.89
N GLY A 198 -19.34 -4.84 6.05
CA GLY A 198 -18.07 -4.19 6.37
C GLY A 198 -18.07 -2.77 5.82
N PRO A 199 -18.62 -1.78 6.54
CA PRO A 199 -18.70 -0.42 6.03
C PRO A 199 -17.32 0.21 5.89
N GLY A 200 -16.32 -0.25 6.65
CA GLY A 200 -14.93 0.15 6.49
C GLY A 200 -14.76 1.66 6.53
N ALA A 201 -15.31 2.32 7.56
CA ALA A 201 -15.35 3.76 7.62
C ALA A 201 -13.98 4.31 7.97
N ASP A 202 -13.38 3.84 9.05
CA ASP A 202 -12.03 4.17 9.43
C ASP A 202 -11.04 3.38 8.59
N ASP A 203 -11.31 2.09 8.41
CA ASP A 203 -10.47 1.13 7.68
C ASP A 203 -11.11 0.69 6.35
N ASN A 204 -10.75 1.26 5.21
CA ASN A 204 -9.91 2.47 5.07
C ASN A 204 -10.63 3.57 4.27
N GLY A 205 -11.94 3.70 4.50
CA GLY A 205 -12.72 4.80 3.93
C GLY A 205 -12.14 6.17 4.29
N SER A 206 -11.57 6.30 5.49
CA SER A 206 -10.99 7.54 6.00
C SER A 206 -9.73 7.95 5.21
N GLY A 207 -8.79 7.04 4.96
CA GLY A 207 -7.61 7.28 4.14
C GLY A 207 -7.97 7.62 2.69
N VAL A 208 -8.98 6.94 2.13
CA VAL A 208 -9.52 7.25 0.79
C VAL A 208 -9.99 8.69 0.68
N VAL A 209 -10.79 9.17 1.64
CA VAL A 209 -11.30 10.55 1.57
C VAL A 209 -10.23 11.59 1.89
N VAL A 210 -9.20 11.24 2.68
CA VAL A 210 -8.02 12.08 2.93
C VAL A 210 -7.26 12.35 1.62
N ILE A 211 -6.87 11.30 0.89
CA ILE A 211 -6.08 11.49 -0.33
C ILE A 211 -6.93 12.09 -1.47
N LEU A 212 -8.24 11.83 -1.48
CA LEU A 212 -9.17 12.44 -2.44
C LEU A 212 -9.38 13.95 -2.16
N GLU A 213 -9.40 14.37 -0.90
CA GLU A 213 -9.44 15.79 -0.53
C GLU A 213 -8.14 16.50 -0.90
N ALA A 214 -6.99 15.85 -0.68
CA ALA A 214 -5.72 16.39 -1.13
C ALA A 214 -5.70 16.57 -2.66
N LEU A 215 -6.18 15.58 -3.43
CA LEU A 215 -6.35 15.71 -4.89
C LEU A 215 -7.27 16.88 -5.24
N ARG A 216 -8.41 17.03 -4.54
CA ARG A 216 -9.36 18.14 -4.77
C ARG A 216 -8.71 19.50 -4.55
N VAL A 217 -7.97 19.66 -3.47
CA VAL A 217 -7.28 20.92 -3.14
C VAL A 217 -6.25 21.27 -4.22
N LEU A 218 -5.40 20.33 -4.60
CA LEU A 218 -4.36 20.56 -5.61
C LEU A 218 -4.94 20.79 -7.01
N ALA A 219 -5.98 20.05 -7.39
CA ALA A 219 -6.66 20.20 -8.67
C ALA A 219 -7.31 21.58 -8.80
N ASN A 220 -8.10 22.00 -7.81
CA ASN A 220 -8.76 23.32 -7.84
C ASN A 220 -7.77 24.49 -7.74
N ALA A 221 -6.61 24.28 -7.12
CA ALA A 221 -5.55 25.28 -7.09
C ALA A 221 -4.77 25.36 -8.41
N GLY A 222 -4.97 24.43 -9.35
CA GLY A 222 -4.14 24.31 -10.55
C GLY A 222 -2.66 24.08 -10.22
N PHE A 223 -2.37 23.36 -9.14
CA PHE A 223 -1.02 23.13 -8.66
C PHE A 223 -0.15 22.44 -9.74
N LYS A 224 1.07 22.93 -9.92
CA LYS A 224 2.02 22.44 -10.93
C LYS A 224 3.29 21.94 -10.23
N PRO A 225 3.34 20.65 -9.86
CA PRO A 225 4.47 20.12 -9.10
C PRO A 225 5.74 19.99 -9.96
N LYS A 226 6.92 19.97 -9.35
CA LYS A 226 8.17 19.65 -10.06
C LYS A 226 8.23 18.14 -10.37
N ASN A 227 8.14 17.29 -9.36
CA ASN A 227 7.99 15.84 -9.53
C ASN A 227 6.51 15.48 -9.77
N THR A 228 6.24 14.43 -10.55
CA THR A 228 4.87 13.98 -10.81
C THR A 228 4.25 13.42 -9.53
N LEU A 229 3.00 13.82 -9.25
CA LEU A 229 2.25 13.32 -8.09
C LEU A 229 1.24 12.26 -8.53
N GLU A 230 1.17 11.16 -7.79
CA GLU A 230 0.15 10.13 -7.98
C GLU A 230 -0.63 9.86 -6.70
N PHE A 231 -1.92 9.60 -6.87
CA PHE A 231 -2.89 9.27 -5.82
C PHE A 231 -3.43 7.88 -6.13
N HIS A 232 -3.09 6.91 -5.31
CA HIS A 232 -3.41 5.50 -5.53
C HIS A 232 -4.54 5.07 -4.61
N PHE A 233 -5.59 4.50 -5.18
CA PHE A 233 -6.67 3.86 -4.45
C PHE A 233 -6.59 2.36 -4.71
N TYR A 234 -6.06 1.61 -3.75
CA TYR A 234 -5.74 0.19 -3.93
C TYR A 234 -6.96 -0.71 -3.71
N ALA A 235 -7.09 -1.73 -4.54
CA ALA A 235 -8.05 -2.82 -4.36
C ALA A 235 -7.36 -4.03 -3.72
N GLY A 236 -8.08 -4.78 -2.89
CA GLY A 236 -7.63 -6.09 -2.40
C GLY A 236 -6.50 -6.03 -1.38
N GLU A 237 -6.40 -4.96 -0.59
CA GLU A 237 -5.47 -4.90 0.54
C GLU A 237 -5.84 -5.98 1.57
N GLU A 238 -7.13 -6.12 1.88
CA GLU A 238 -7.70 -7.08 2.83
C GLU A 238 -7.55 -8.54 2.36
N GLY A 239 -7.22 -8.72 1.08
CA GLY A 239 -6.87 -10.00 0.48
C GLY A 239 -5.43 -10.44 0.75
N GLY A 240 -4.61 -9.57 1.35
CA GLY A 240 -3.18 -9.71 1.58
C GLY A 240 -2.32 -8.82 0.67
N LEU A 241 -2.63 -7.53 0.55
CA LEU A 241 -1.91 -6.50 -0.21
C LEU A 241 -1.93 -6.68 -1.75
N LEU A 242 -2.95 -7.35 -2.30
CA LEU A 242 -2.91 -7.86 -3.67
C LEU A 242 -2.77 -6.74 -4.73
N GLY A 243 -3.52 -5.65 -4.58
CA GLY A 243 -3.53 -4.58 -5.58
C GLY A 243 -2.27 -3.73 -5.57
N SER A 244 -1.74 -3.37 -4.39
CA SER A 244 -0.50 -2.61 -4.28
C SER A 244 0.70 -3.44 -4.73
N GLN A 245 0.75 -4.74 -4.41
CA GLN A 245 1.77 -5.65 -4.91
C GLN A 245 1.83 -5.66 -6.45
N ALA A 246 0.66 -5.79 -7.11
CA ALA A 246 0.58 -5.79 -8.56
C ALA A 246 1.09 -4.48 -9.19
N ILE A 247 0.71 -3.33 -8.59
CA ILE A 247 1.14 -2.01 -9.07
C ILE A 247 2.63 -1.80 -8.87
N PHE A 248 3.18 -2.07 -7.69
CA PHE A 248 4.60 -1.83 -7.42
C PHE A 248 5.50 -2.82 -8.18
N SER A 249 5.06 -4.06 -8.41
CA SER A 249 5.74 -5.00 -9.30
C SER A 249 5.75 -4.49 -10.75
N ASN A 250 4.64 -3.91 -11.21
CA ASN A 250 4.59 -3.24 -12.52
C ASN A 250 5.53 -2.03 -12.57
N TYR A 251 5.60 -1.23 -11.51
CA TYR A 251 6.46 -0.04 -11.45
C TYR A 251 7.94 -0.43 -11.45
N LYS A 252 8.32 -1.48 -10.70
CA LYS A 252 9.66 -2.05 -10.68
C LYS A 252 10.07 -2.54 -12.06
N SER A 253 9.25 -3.38 -12.70
CA SER A 253 9.52 -3.91 -14.05
C SER A 253 9.55 -2.82 -15.13
N ALA A 254 8.75 -1.75 -14.98
CA ALA A 254 8.77 -0.59 -15.86
C ALA A 254 9.90 0.42 -15.58
N GLY A 255 10.77 0.15 -14.60
CA GLY A 255 11.89 1.03 -14.25
C GLY A 255 11.45 2.41 -13.75
N LYS A 256 10.29 2.50 -13.09
CA LYS A 256 9.80 3.76 -12.51
C LYS A 256 10.74 4.24 -11.39
N LYS A 257 10.87 5.55 -11.27
CA LYS A 257 11.61 6.18 -10.17
C LYS A 257 10.63 6.80 -9.18
N VAL A 258 10.43 6.12 -8.05
CA VAL A 258 9.57 6.57 -6.95
C VAL A 258 10.46 7.24 -5.90
N LEU A 259 10.24 8.52 -5.64
CA LEU A 259 10.98 9.30 -4.65
C LEU A 259 10.42 9.13 -3.24
N GLY A 260 9.18 8.67 -3.11
CA GLY A 260 8.56 8.37 -1.84
C GLY A 260 7.09 8.01 -2.01
N PHE A 261 6.67 6.97 -1.30
CA PHE A 261 5.29 6.57 -1.15
C PHE A 261 4.85 6.75 0.30
N VAL A 262 3.75 7.48 0.52
CA VAL A 262 3.11 7.59 1.83
C VAL A 262 1.77 6.87 1.79
N ASN A 263 1.65 5.84 2.60
CA ASN A 263 0.40 5.11 2.80
C ASN A 263 -0.42 5.77 3.92
N GLN A 264 -1.67 6.12 3.61
CA GLN A 264 -2.69 6.61 4.53
C GLN A 264 -3.64 5.46 4.83
N ASP A 265 -3.50 4.84 5.98
CA ASP A 265 -4.36 3.74 6.38
C ASP A 265 -4.80 3.88 7.83
N MET A 266 -6.13 3.98 7.97
CA MET A 266 -6.83 4.55 9.13
C MET A 266 -6.41 6.00 9.42
N ALA A 267 -7.35 6.92 9.28
CA ALA A 267 -7.16 8.36 9.40
C ALA A 267 -8.37 9.05 10.06
N GLY A 268 -9.25 8.26 10.68
CA GLY A 268 -10.59 8.64 11.08
C GLY A 268 -10.85 8.53 12.58
N TYR A 269 -10.07 7.78 13.34
CA TYR A 269 -10.25 7.59 14.78
C TYR A 269 -8.99 7.96 15.57
N SER A 270 -8.97 9.14 16.21
CA SER A 270 -7.76 9.62 16.90
C SER A 270 -8.02 10.22 18.28
N PRO A 271 -8.18 9.38 19.33
CA PRO A 271 -8.24 9.84 20.71
C PRO A 271 -7.01 10.62 21.16
N SER A 272 -5.81 10.32 20.64
CA SER A 272 -4.57 11.04 20.99
C SER A 272 -4.52 12.44 20.39
N GLY A 273 -5.31 12.69 19.34
CA GLY A 273 -5.31 13.94 18.61
C GLY A 273 -4.03 14.17 17.77
N LYS A 274 -3.28 13.12 17.44
CA LYS A 274 -2.03 13.16 16.68
C LYS A 274 -2.14 12.36 15.38
N VAL A 275 -1.06 12.30 14.62
CA VAL A 275 -0.86 11.28 13.60
C VAL A 275 0.17 10.29 14.13
N SER A 276 0.07 9.03 13.76
CA SER A 276 1.08 8.00 14.02
C SER A 276 1.88 7.73 12.75
N VAL A 277 3.19 7.56 12.87
CA VAL A 277 4.03 7.11 11.75
C VAL A 277 4.78 5.87 12.22
N TYR A 278 4.63 4.78 11.49
CA TYR A 278 5.12 3.45 11.88
C TYR A 278 6.58 3.25 11.47
N ASN A 279 7.26 2.30 12.14
CA ASN A 279 8.72 2.14 12.05
C ASN A 279 9.20 0.84 11.37
N ASP A 280 8.32 -0.14 11.17
CA ASP A 280 8.63 -1.40 10.51
C ASP A 280 8.10 -1.43 9.08
N TYR A 281 8.75 -2.22 8.22
CA TYR A 281 8.41 -2.31 6.79
C TYR A 281 8.43 -0.97 6.01
N VAL A 282 9.16 0.05 6.52
CA VAL A 282 9.32 1.39 5.93
C VAL A 282 10.76 1.74 5.55
N ASP A 283 10.95 2.79 4.77
CA ASP A 283 12.23 3.47 4.57
C ASP A 283 12.45 4.51 5.68
N THR A 284 13.53 4.34 6.46
CA THR A 284 13.80 5.20 7.63
C THR A 284 14.01 6.67 7.25
N ALA A 285 14.66 6.94 6.10
CA ALA A 285 14.95 8.30 5.68
C ALA A 285 13.67 9.04 5.28
N LEU A 286 12.78 8.38 4.53
CA LEU A 286 11.46 8.89 4.20
C LEU A 286 10.59 9.05 5.44
N SER A 287 10.58 8.08 6.35
CA SER A 287 9.81 8.17 7.61
C SER A 287 10.25 9.36 8.47
N ASN A 288 11.55 9.66 8.54
CA ASN A 288 12.04 10.86 9.22
C ASN A 288 11.56 12.16 8.56
N TYR A 289 11.56 12.19 7.22
CA TYR A 289 11.02 13.33 6.47
C TYR A 289 9.51 13.48 6.66
N VAL A 290 8.76 12.38 6.66
CA VAL A 290 7.33 12.35 6.97
C VAL A 290 7.04 12.87 8.37
N ARG A 291 7.85 12.52 9.38
CA ARG A 291 7.73 13.06 10.75
C ARG A 291 7.96 14.57 10.80
N LEU A 292 8.94 15.07 10.05
CA LEU A 292 9.21 16.50 9.93
C LEU A 292 7.99 17.24 9.33
N VAL A 293 7.47 16.74 8.21
CA VAL A 293 6.26 17.27 7.53
C VAL A 293 5.04 17.21 8.46
N ALA A 294 4.80 16.08 9.11
CA ALA A 294 3.68 15.91 10.03
C ALA A 294 3.76 16.87 11.22
N THR A 295 4.93 17.02 11.83
CA THR A 295 5.13 17.99 12.93
C THR A 295 4.81 19.41 12.47
N GLN A 296 5.28 19.81 11.29
CA GLN A 296 5.05 21.15 10.74
C GLN A 296 3.56 21.43 10.47
N TYR A 297 2.85 20.50 9.82
CA TYR A 297 1.52 20.77 9.27
C TYR A 297 0.36 20.28 10.15
N THR A 298 0.64 19.50 11.19
CA THR A 298 -0.35 19.10 12.20
C THR A 298 -0.18 19.83 13.52
N GLY A 299 0.99 20.45 13.76
CA GLY A 299 1.29 21.19 14.99
C GLY A 299 1.64 20.30 16.19
N SER A 300 1.83 19.00 15.97
CA SER A 300 2.19 18.03 17.01
C SER A 300 3.20 17.02 16.49
N THR A 301 4.17 16.64 17.34
CA THR A 301 5.06 15.52 17.05
C THR A 301 4.23 14.23 16.90
N PRO A 302 4.41 13.47 15.80
CA PRO A 302 3.74 12.20 15.61
C PRO A 302 4.04 11.20 16.73
N THR A 303 3.08 10.33 17.01
CA THR A 303 3.35 9.07 17.73
C THR A 303 4.06 8.08 16.81
N SER A 304 4.46 6.93 17.34
CA SER A 304 5.10 5.88 16.57
C SER A 304 4.74 4.52 17.16
N ASP A 305 4.68 3.52 16.28
CA ASP A 305 4.47 2.13 16.66
C ASP A 305 5.07 1.21 15.59
N THR A 306 4.90 -0.10 15.75
CA THR A 306 5.23 -1.13 14.78
C THR A 306 4.08 -2.10 14.61
N CYS A 307 3.86 -2.57 13.39
CA CYS A 307 2.84 -3.58 13.08
C CYS A 307 3.23 -5.02 13.39
N GLY A 308 4.52 -5.34 13.29
CA GLY A 308 5.07 -6.69 13.39
C GLY A 308 5.04 -7.50 12.09
N TYR A 309 4.34 -7.02 11.06
CA TYR A 309 4.25 -7.63 9.73
C TYR A 309 4.04 -6.55 8.65
N GLY A 310 4.09 -6.92 7.37
CA GLY A 310 3.75 -6.01 6.27
C GLY A 310 2.27 -5.66 6.30
N CYS A 311 1.89 -4.68 7.12
CA CYS A 311 0.51 -4.51 7.57
C CYS A 311 -0.41 -3.73 6.68
N SER A 312 0.11 -3.08 5.65
CA SER A 312 -0.67 -2.36 4.67
C SER A 312 0.18 -2.11 3.42
N ASP A 313 -0.35 -1.38 2.44
CA ASP A 313 0.20 -1.25 1.09
C ASP A 313 1.65 -0.70 1.02
N HIS A 314 2.14 -0.01 2.06
CA HIS A 314 3.54 0.44 2.15
C HIS A 314 4.54 -0.72 2.07
N ALA A 315 4.17 -1.89 2.58
CA ALA A 315 5.02 -3.09 2.52
C ALA A 315 5.24 -3.57 1.08
N SER A 316 4.23 -3.40 0.20
CA SER A 316 4.35 -3.70 -1.24
C SER A 316 5.36 -2.80 -1.95
N ALA A 317 5.39 -1.51 -1.60
CA ALA A 317 6.38 -0.58 -2.14
C ALA A 317 7.79 -0.90 -1.64
N ARG A 318 7.95 -1.09 -0.32
CA ARG A 318 9.24 -1.43 0.32
C ARG A 318 9.81 -2.72 -0.25
N SER A 319 8.99 -3.77 -0.37
CA SER A 319 9.43 -5.07 -0.91
C SER A 319 9.87 -5.00 -2.36
N ASN A 320 9.32 -4.06 -3.14
CA ASN A 320 9.75 -3.74 -4.50
C ASN A 320 10.94 -2.77 -4.59
N GLY A 321 11.51 -2.37 -3.45
CA GLY A 321 12.71 -1.52 -3.39
C GLY A 321 12.43 -0.02 -3.55
N PHE A 322 11.19 0.41 -3.30
CA PHE A 322 10.81 1.83 -3.31
C PHE A 322 10.74 2.40 -1.89
N PRO A 323 11.16 3.66 -1.66
CA PRO A 323 10.99 4.31 -0.36
C PRO A 323 9.52 4.43 0.02
N ALA A 324 9.15 3.87 1.16
CA ALA A 324 7.77 3.82 1.64
C ALA A 324 7.67 4.23 3.10
N ALA A 325 6.64 4.98 3.47
CA ALA A 325 6.32 5.34 4.83
C ALA A 325 4.84 5.06 5.10
N TYR A 326 4.52 4.72 6.34
CA TYR A 326 3.18 4.40 6.78
C TYR A 326 2.70 5.40 7.82
N VAL A 327 1.58 6.06 7.52
CA VAL A 327 0.90 7.03 8.39
C VAL A 327 -0.50 6.53 8.72
N CYS A 328 -0.79 6.49 10.01
CA CYS A 328 -2.04 6.00 10.60
C CYS A 328 -2.54 7.03 11.63
N ASP A 329 -3.77 6.93 12.09
CA ASP A 329 -4.34 7.83 13.10
C ASP A 329 -3.79 7.58 14.51
N GLU A 330 -3.52 6.32 14.88
CA GLU A 330 -3.10 5.92 16.22
C GLU A 330 -2.06 4.78 16.24
N PRO A 331 -1.32 4.61 17.36
CA PRO A 331 -0.71 3.34 17.73
C PRO A 331 -1.76 2.21 17.87
N ILE A 332 -1.33 0.96 17.76
CA ILE A 332 -2.24 -0.21 17.72
C ILE A 332 -3.07 -0.31 18.99
N ASP A 333 -2.48 -0.07 20.16
CA ASP A 333 -3.14 -0.20 21.47
C ASP A 333 -4.24 0.84 21.71
N THR A 334 -4.23 1.96 20.97
CA THR A 334 -5.24 3.03 21.03
C THR A 334 -6.03 3.22 19.74
N SER A 335 -5.83 2.35 18.75
CA SER A 335 -6.53 2.34 17.47
C SER A 335 -8.03 2.04 17.60
N SER A 336 -8.78 2.28 16.52
CA SER A 336 -10.22 2.02 16.47
C SER A 336 -10.55 0.57 16.85
N PRO A 337 -11.38 0.32 17.89
CA PRO A 337 -11.76 -1.03 18.28
C PRO A 337 -12.81 -1.66 17.36
N TYR A 338 -13.17 -0.98 16.26
CA TYR A 338 -14.29 -1.34 15.40
C TYR A 338 -13.88 -1.97 14.07
N ILE A 339 -12.60 -1.91 13.69
CA ILE A 339 -12.09 -2.35 12.38
C ILE A 339 -12.52 -3.78 12.04
N HIS A 340 -12.62 -4.05 10.73
CA HIS A 340 -13.05 -5.35 10.20
C HIS A 340 -14.41 -5.84 10.73
N SER A 341 -15.31 -4.93 11.12
CA SER A 341 -16.63 -5.27 11.66
C SER A 341 -17.73 -4.37 11.12
N PRO A 342 -19.02 -4.75 11.28
CA PRO A 342 -20.14 -3.89 10.94
C PRO A 342 -20.18 -2.55 11.70
N ASN A 343 -19.44 -2.44 12.81
CA ASN A 343 -19.41 -1.25 13.67
C ASN A 343 -18.36 -0.23 13.22
N ASP A 344 -17.41 -0.60 12.35
CA ASP A 344 -16.55 0.40 11.70
C ASP A 344 -17.41 1.19 10.71
N SER A 345 -18.00 2.26 11.21
CA SER A 345 -19.16 2.92 10.62
C SER A 345 -18.93 4.43 10.55
N TYR A 346 -19.69 5.10 9.69
CA TYR A 346 -19.55 6.54 9.51
C TYR A 346 -19.61 7.34 10.84
N ASP A 347 -20.42 6.87 11.79
CA ASP A 347 -20.65 7.54 13.07
C ASP A 347 -19.48 7.40 14.06
N THR A 348 -18.56 6.45 13.83
CA THR A 348 -17.36 6.29 14.68
C THR A 348 -16.22 7.25 14.30
N ILE A 349 -16.37 7.97 13.18
CA ILE A 349 -15.35 8.87 12.65
C ILE A 349 -15.23 10.15 13.48
N GLN A 350 -14.02 10.42 13.92
CA GLN A 350 -13.58 11.65 14.54
C GLN A 350 -13.06 12.60 13.46
N TRP A 351 -13.95 13.41 12.88
CA TRP A 351 -13.64 14.35 11.79
C TRP A 351 -12.39 15.25 11.98
N PRO A 352 -12.00 15.68 13.19
CA PRO A 352 -10.71 16.35 13.39
C PRO A 352 -9.48 15.52 12.96
N ALA A 353 -9.54 14.19 13.06
CA ALA A 353 -8.49 13.28 12.58
C ALA A 353 -8.37 13.34 11.06
N VAL A 354 -9.49 13.15 10.34
CA VAL A 354 -9.53 13.25 8.87
C VAL A 354 -8.99 14.60 8.38
N LEU A 355 -9.37 15.69 9.06
CA LEU A 355 -8.86 17.02 8.74
C LEU A 355 -7.34 17.11 8.94
N ARG A 356 -6.82 16.57 10.05
CA ARG A 356 -5.37 16.56 10.36
C ARG A 356 -4.58 15.79 9.30
N HIS A 357 -5.04 14.60 8.94
CA HIS A 357 -4.42 13.77 7.90
C HIS A 357 -4.49 14.42 6.52
N SER A 358 -5.59 15.10 6.19
CA SER A 358 -5.73 15.85 4.93
C SER A 358 -4.74 17.02 4.84
N LYS A 359 -4.55 17.77 5.94
CA LYS A 359 -3.55 18.85 6.02
C LYS A 359 -2.13 18.31 5.87
N PHE A 360 -1.80 17.24 6.59
CA PHE A 360 -0.52 16.54 6.46
C PHE A 360 -0.29 16.09 5.01
N THR A 361 -1.26 15.43 4.39
CA THR A 361 -1.15 14.88 3.02
C THR A 361 -0.89 15.98 2.00
N VAL A 362 -1.60 17.11 2.06
CA VAL A 362 -1.33 18.27 1.20
C VAL A 362 0.08 18.83 1.46
N GLY A 363 0.48 18.98 2.72
CA GLY A 363 1.82 19.45 3.08
C GLY A 363 2.93 18.54 2.55
N PHE A 364 2.78 17.22 2.70
CA PHE A 364 3.70 16.22 2.16
C PHE A 364 3.81 16.35 0.65
N LEU A 365 2.68 16.34 -0.08
CA LEU A 365 2.68 16.40 -1.54
C LEU A 365 3.34 17.68 -2.07
N VAL A 366 3.12 18.83 -1.42
CA VAL A 366 3.75 20.10 -1.82
C VAL A 366 5.25 20.04 -1.59
N GLU A 367 5.70 19.71 -0.38
CA GLU A 367 7.13 19.68 -0.05
C GLU A 367 7.87 18.61 -0.86
N ALA A 368 7.33 17.39 -0.92
CA ALA A 368 7.93 16.27 -1.62
C ALA A 368 7.96 16.48 -3.15
N SER A 369 7.07 17.32 -3.70
CA SER A 369 7.11 17.66 -5.11
C SER A 369 8.44 18.29 -5.54
N TYR A 370 9.22 18.84 -4.61
CA TYR A 370 10.49 19.52 -4.88
C TYR A 370 11.75 18.70 -4.62
N LEU A 371 11.63 17.45 -4.16
CA LEU A 371 12.74 16.50 -3.97
C LEU A 371 13.66 16.39 -5.20
#